data_AF-N6VQ34-F1
#
_entry.id   AF-N6VQ34-F1
#
_cell.length_a   1.000
_cell.length_b   1.000
_cell.length_c   1.000
_cell.angle_alpha   90.00
_cell.angle_beta   90.00
_cell.angle_gamma   90.00
#
_symmetry.space_group_name_H-M   'P 1'
#
loop_
_entity.id
_entity.type
_entity.pdbx_description
1 polymer ?
#
loop_
_entity_poly.entity_id
_entity_poly.type
_entity_poly.pdbx_seq_one_letter_code
_entity_poly.pdbx_strand_id
1 'polypeptide(L)'
;MTKTKKLDMELPKEGRFISSEFPILRENLTKIDQAMMEVEEKVDQKAPSKHTHSISEVADLEAALKGKMAADKTFSFADLSDIEGAQDAANNYVLYKASNNHFTFGSAISLLGSHQHKTEDIIGLDEFRAKLNEDLTAYGRLKQANEWQNYNKFTSKVTMSGGLELLGNSSLNLTHNNKVVISLSASGSLLKGPLKVDGDLVYAKTEVDAFQQEIWAEMRLLRKCIFNIPIEIKILESGKISWPNGVTDDAVVQVWAWGAGGGGDKTSGYGGGGGECVIRTLTRKEFYGHEDIVIGKGGHIENVNKNPRDGGNTTVGKQLIVAEGGKTATNAGCGRGGGITGGQGENVNKGISAGSSLYGGGGGSLGRGSRGNSVYGGGGGTYGRSPGLSEYGGRGGETGEKGKVPGGGGGYVADGGDGMVLLKIWL
;
A
#
# COMPACT_ATOMS: atom_id res chain seq x y z
N MET A 1 -6.05 20.26 78.49
CA MET A 1 -7.13 21.26 78.34
C MET A 1 -6.73 22.18 77.19
N THR A 2 -7.65 22.59 76.33
CA THR A 2 -7.32 23.37 75.12
C THR A 2 -7.13 24.85 75.49
N LYS A 3 -6.06 25.50 75.01
CA LYS A 3 -5.73 26.90 75.33
C LYS A 3 -5.52 27.77 74.08
N THR A 4 -5.62 29.09 74.22
CA THR A 4 -5.38 30.06 73.13
C THR A 4 -3.90 30.25 72.84
N LYS A 5 -3.52 30.47 71.57
CA LYS A 5 -2.11 30.55 71.14
C LYS A 5 -1.32 31.75 71.66
N LYS A 6 -1.94 32.94 71.78
CA LYS A 6 -1.21 34.19 72.08
C LYS A 6 -1.10 34.50 73.58
N LEU A 7 -2.18 34.29 74.33
CA LEU A 7 -2.25 34.65 75.75
C LEU A 7 -2.30 33.42 76.68
N ASP A 8 -2.17 32.21 76.12
CA ASP A 8 -2.25 30.92 76.83
C ASP A 8 -3.45 30.80 77.78
N MET A 9 -4.60 31.35 77.36
CA MET A 9 -5.86 31.33 78.09
C MET A 9 -6.57 29.99 77.93
N GLU A 10 -7.06 29.41 79.02
CA GLU A 10 -7.77 28.13 78.98
C GLU A 10 -9.21 28.30 78.47
N LEU A 11 -9.63 27.42 77.55
CA LEU A 11 -10.98 27.46 77.00
C LEU A 11 -11.99 26.74 77.91
N PRO A 12 -13.24 27.24 77.99
CA PRO A 12 -14.29 26.56 78.75
C PRO A 12 -14.51 25.12 78.28
N LYS A 13 -14.77 24.20 79.22
CA LYS A 13 -14.97 22.79 78.90
C LYS A 13 -16.36 22.30 79.33
N GLU A 14 -17.12 21.75 78.39
CA GLU A 14 -18.46 21.23 78.61
C GLU A 14 -18.46 20.09 79.65
N GLY A 15 -19.43 20.15 80.59
CA GLY A 15 -19.54 19.22 81.71
C GLY A 15 -18.73 19.57 82.97
N ARG A 16 -17.87 20.60 82.95
CA ARG A 16 -17.20 21.10 84.16
C ARG A 16 -18.18 21.93 85.00
N PHE A 17 -18.17 21.76 86.32
CA PHE A 17 -18.99 22.58 87.20
C PHE A 17 -18.66 24.07 87.03
N ILE A 18 -19.70 24.89 86.93
CA ILE A 18 -19.60 26.33 86.70
C ILE A 18 -18.70 27.01 87.75
N SER A 19 -18.74 26.54 89.01
CA SER A 19 -17.89 27.05 90.09
C SER A 19 -16.39 26.88 89.83
N SER A 20 -15.98 25.91 89.00
CA SER A 20 -14.59 25.72 88.57
C SER A 20 -14.23 26.49 87.30
N GLU A 21 -15.20 26.83 86.45
CA GLU A 21 -14.98 27.62 85.23
C GLU A 21 -14.86 29.13 85.52
N PHE A 22 -15.56 29.64 86.54
CA PHE A 22 -15.53 31.07 86.90
C PHE A 22 -14.14 31.63 87.22
N PRO A 23 -13.31 30.96 88.04
CA PRO A 23 -11.94 31.43 88.31
C PRO A 23 -11.06 31.46 87.05
N ILE A 24 -11.22 30.49 86.15
CA ILE A 24 -10.47 30.39 84.89
C ILE A 24 -10.84 31.55 83.96
N LEU A 25 -12.14 31.83 83.83
CA LEU A 25 -12.61 32.97 83.04
C LEU A 25 -12.06 34.30 83.59
N ARG A 26 -12.04 34.46 84.92
CA ARG A 26 -11.50 35.68 85.55
C ARG A 26 -10.01 35.86 85.22
N GLU A 27 -9.21 34.81 85.33
CA GLU A 27 -7.78 34.86 85.00
C GLU A 27 -7.56 35.25 83.53
N ASN A 28 -8.32 34.64 82.62
CA ASN A 28 -8.24 34.95 81.19
C ASN A 28 -8.59 36.41 80.90
N LEU A 29 -9.64 36.95 81.52
CA LEU A 29 -10.02 38.35 81.36
C LEU A 29 -8.91 39.30 81.84
N THR A 30 -8.25 38.99 82.97
CA THR A 30 -7.09 39.77 83.44
C THR A 30 -5.94 39.75 82.44
N LYS A 31 -5.67 38.61 81.78
CA LYS A 31 -4.64 38.51 80.74
C LYS A 31 -4.95 39.36 79.50
N ILE A 32 -6.22 39.45 79.13
CA ILE A 32 -6.65 40.29 78.00
C ILE A 32 -6.46 41.78 78.32
N ASP A 33 -6.87 42.20 79.53
CA ASP A 33 -6.79 43.59 79.96
C ASP A 33 -5.35 44.11 79.97
N GLN A 34 -4.42 43.31 80.51
CA GLN A 34 -2.99 43.64 80.52
C GLN A 34 -2.42 43.78 79.09
N ALA A 35 -2.79 42.87 78.19
CA ALA A 35 -2.31 42.93 76.80
C ALA A 35 -2.86 44.15 76.04
N MET A 36 -4.07 44.60 76.35
CA MET A 36 -4.64 45.82 75.77
C MET A 36 -3.91 47.07 76.26
N MET A 37 -3.62 47.18 77.56
CA MET A 37 -2.83 48.28 78.12
C MET A 37 -1.46 48.43 77.44
N GLU A 38 -0.73 47.33 77.21
CA GLU A 38 0.58 47.36 76.57
C GLU A 38 0.55 47.83 75.11
N VAL A 39 -0.54 47.55 74.39
CA VAL A 39 -0.72 48.00 73.01
C VAL A 39 -0.98 49.50 72.98
N GLU A 40 -1.83 50.00 73.88
CA GLU A 40 -2.20 51.41 73.96
C GLU A 40 -0.98 52.28 74.27
N GLU A 41 -0.15 51.88 75.23
CA GLU A 41 1.09 52.61 75.57
C GLU A 41 2.07 52.71 74.38
N LYS A 42 2.20 51.63 73.58
CA LYS A 42 3.06 51.64 72.38
C LYS A 42 2.51 52.48 71.25
N VAL A 43 1.19 52.66 71.17
CA VAL A 43 0.57 53.52 70.16
C VAL A 43 0.76 54.98 70.53
N ASP A 44 0.57 55.33 71.80
CA ASP A 44 0.73 56.71 72.29
C ASP A 44 2.16 57.25 72.10
N GLN A 45 3.17 56.39 72.19
CA GLN A 45 4.57 56.79 71.96
C GLN A 45 4.92 57.01 70.48
N LYS A 46 4.09 56.57 69.52
CA LYS A 46 4.46 56.58 68.10
C LYS A 46 4.20 57.88 67.36
N ALA A 47 3.37 58.79 67.88
CA ALA A 47 3.20 60.09 67.25
C ALA A 47 2.55 61.13 68.18
N PRO A 48 3.29 62.17 68.63
CA PRO A 48 2.68 63.37 69.17
C PRO A 48 1.73 63.98 68.13
N SER A 49 0.58 64.51 68.56
CA SER A 49 -0.53 64.93 67.70
C SER A 49 -0.24 66.06 66.69
N LYS A 50 0.95 66.67 66.70
CA LYS A 50 1.46 67.57 65.65
C LYS A 50 2.98 67.43 65.54
N HIS A 51 3.46 67.05 64.36
CA HIS A 51 4.89 67.13 64.01
C HIS A 51 5.09 68.18 62.91
N THR A 52 6.14 69.00 63.01
CA THR A 52 6.50 70.03 62.01
C THR A 52 7.99 70.02 61.76
N HIS A 53 8.41 70.35 60.54
CA HIS A 53 9.81 70.52 60.15
C HIS A 53 10.03 71.90 59.51
N SER A 54 11.14 72.56 59.83
CA SER A 54 11.66 73.74 59.16
C SER A 54 12.40 73.35 57.87
N ILE A 55 12.48 74.26 56.88
CA ILE A 55 13.16 73.99 55.60
C ILE A 55 14.62 73.57 55.80
N SER A 56 15.31 74.14 56.79
CA SER A 56 16.70 73.78 57.13
C SER A 56 16.85 72.36 57.67
N GLU A 57 15.79 71.77 58.21
CA GLU A 57 15.78 70.36 58.63
C GLU A 57 15.62 69.42 57.44
N VAL A 58 15.19 69.93 56.28
CA VAL A 58 15.21 69.20 55.01
C VAL A 58 16.48 69.54 54.28
N ALA A 59 17.51 68.74 54.52
CA ALA A 59 18.80 68.87 53.85
C ALA A 59 18.62 69.08 52.33
N ASP A 60 19.39 70.03 51.79
CA ASP A 60 19.49 70.36 50.36
C ASP A 60 18.27 71.01 49.69
N LEU A 61 17.15 71.21 50.38
CA LEU A 61 15.95 71.82 49.78
C LEU A 61 16.21 73.27 49.30
N GLU A 62 16.98 74.05 50.06
CA GLU A 62 17.32 75.42 49.65
C GLU A 62 18.24 75.45 48.41
N ALA A 63 19.20 74.52 48.34
CA ALA A 63 20.05 74.37 47.17
C ALA A 63 19.23 73.93 45.93
N ALA A 64 18.27 73.02 46.11
CA ALA A 64 17.38 72.58 45.05
C ALA A 64 16.52 73.73 44.49
N LEU A 65 16.06 74.64 45.35
CA LEU A 65 15.30 75.81 44.92
C LEU A 65 16.17 76.83 44.18
N LYS A 66 17.40 77.08 44.65
CA LYS A 66 18.37 77.96 43.95
C LYS A 66 18.81 77.40 42.59
N GLY A 67 18.70 76.08 42.39
CA GLY A 67 18.92 75.44 41.09
C GLY A 67 17.77 75.58 40.09
N LYS A 68 16.62 76.16 40.46
CA LYS A 68 15.51 76.41 39.53
C LYS A 68 15.79 77.66 38.69
N MET A 69 15.32 77.64 37.43
CA MET A 69 15.60 78.66 36.43
C MET A 69 14.83 79.97 36.66
N ALA A 70 15.44 81.11 36.32
CA ALA A 70 14.84 82.43 36.41
C ALA A 70 13.71 82.64 35.39
N ALA A 71 12.65 83.36 35.79
CA ALA A 71 11.42 83.50 35.02
C ALA A 71 11.56 84.31 33.71
N ASP A 72 12.59 85.13 33.59
CA ASP A 72 12.87 86.02 32.46
C ASP A 72 13.94 85.47 31.49
N LYS A 73 14.40 84.24 31.72
CA LYS A 73 15.38 83.57 30.87
C LYS A 73 14.77 83.33 29.47
N THR A 74 15.39 83.89 28.43
CA THR A 74 15.09 83.56 27.03
C THR A 74 16.06 82.50 26.51
N PHE A 75 15.61 81.72 25.52
CA PHE A 75 16.42 80.71 24.85
C PHE A 75 16.60 81.07 23.38
N SER A 76 17.81 80.88 22.85
CA SER A 76 18.02 80.92 21.41
C SER A 76 17.42 79.67 20.79
N PHE A 77 16.80 79.80 19.63
CA PHE A 77 16.28 78.66 18.89
C PHE A 77 17.38 77.64 18.53
N ALA A 78 18.61 78.11 18.30
CA ALA A 78 19.75 77.25 18.01
C ALA A 78 20.19 76.37 19.20
N ASP A 79 19.83 76.76 20.43
CA ASP A 79 20.19 76.04 21.65
C ASP A 79 19.17 74.95 22.01
N LEU A 80 18.05 74.89 21.29
CA LEU A 80 17.02 73.88 21.49
C LEU A 80 17.40 72.61 20.71
N SER A 81 17.59 71.52 21.43
CA SER A 81 17.84 70.19 20.85
C SER A 81 16.58 69.53 20.30
N ASP A 82 15.41 70.03 20.68
CA ASP A 82 14.11 69.52 20.27
C ASP A 82 13.08 70.67 20.25
N ILE A 83 12.10 70.57 19.36
CA ILE A 83 11.08 71.60 19.13
C ILE A 83 9.72 70.91 19.13
N GLU A 84 8.81 71.35 19.99
CA GLU A 84 7.46 70.81 20.08
C GLU A 84 6.76 70.87 18.71
N GLY A 85 6.20 69.73 18.27
CA GLY A 85 5.60 69.56 16.95
C GLY A 85 6.58 69.15 15.83
N ALA A 86 7.89 69.11 16.06
CA ALA A 86 8.85 68.60 15.08
C ALA A 86 8.72 67.09 14.85
N GLN A 87 8.40 66.32 15.91
CA GLN A 87 8.12 64.89 15.81
C GLN A 87 6.78 64.59 15.12
N ASP A 88 5.80 65.47 15.30
CA ASP A 88 4.46 65.34 14.68
C ASP A 88 4.44 65.87 13.23
N ALA A 89 5.40 66.72 12.86
CA ALA A 89 5.54 67.21 11.50
C ALA A 89 5.90 66.05 10.55
N ALA A 90 5.20 65.98 9.43
CA ALA A 90 5.53 64.98 8.42
C ALA A 90 6.95 65.19 7.88
N ASN A 91 7.62 64.09 7.50
CA ASN A 91 8.95 64.13 6.92
C ASN A 91 9.03 65.13 5.75
N ASN A 92 10.12 65.92 5.73
CA ASN A 92 10.41 66.97 4.75
C ASN A 92 9.52 68.23 4.86
N TYR A 93 8.80 68.41 5.97
CA TYR A 93 8.21 69.69 6.30
C TYR A 93 9.30 70.61 6.85
N VAL A 94 9.24 71.88 6.48
CA VAL A 94 10.18 72.90 6.92
C VAL A 94 9.48 73.84 7.89
N LEU A 95 10.19 74.25 8.93
CA LEU A 95 9.71 75.28 9.84
C LEU A 95 9.72 76.62 9.11
N TYR A 96 8.59 77.30 9.12
CA TYR A 96 8.47 78.65 8.58
C TYR A 96 7.72 79.55 9.55
N LYS A 97 7.96 80.85 9.42
CA LYS A 97 7.23 81.87 10.16
C LYS A 97 5.90 82.13 9.44
N ALA A 98 4.80 81.75 10.07
CA ALA A 98 3.47 82.07 9.58
C ALA A 98 3.16 83.57 9.77
N SER A 99 2.17 84.06 9.04
CA SER A 99 1.76 85.48 9.04
C SER A 99 1.27 85.98 10.41
N ASN A 100 0.90 85.08 11.32
CA ASN A 100 0.50 85.38 12.70
C ASN A 100 1.69 85.46 13.68
N ASN A 101 2.94 85.56 13.20
CA ASN A 101 4.17 85.53 14.00
C ASN A 101 4.44 84.24 14.79
N HIS A 102 3.69 83.15 14.54
CA HIS A 102 4.03 81.83 15.06
C HIS A 102 4.90 81.05 14.07
N PHE A 103 5.74 80.18 14.60
CA PHE A 103 6.47 79.21 13.79
C PHE A 103 5.63 77.94 13.65
N THR A 104 5.52 77.43 12.42
CA THR A 104 4.78 76.20 12.13
C THR A 104 5.43 75.44 10.98
N PHE A 105 5.08 74.17 10.83
CA PHE A 105 5.64 73.29 9.82
C PHE A 105 4.75 73.25 8.58
N GLY A 106 5.35 73.42 7.41
CA GLY A 106 4.66 73.29 6.12
C GLY A 106 5.46 72.48 5.12
N SER A 107 4.80 71.83 4.17
CA SER A 107 5.53 71.13 3.12
C SER A 107 6.31 72.12 2.27
N ALA A 108 7.57 71.79 1.95
CA ALA A 108 8.42 72.65 1.11
C ALA A 108 7.75 72.96 -0.24
N ILE A 109 7.02 72.00 -0.82
CA ILE A 109 6.29 72.15 -2.09
C ILE A 109 5.14 73.16 -1.96
N SER A 110 4.39 73.14 -0.85
CA SER A 110 3.28 74.09 -0.65
C SER A 110 3.79 75.51 -0.38
N LEU A 111 4.97 75.65 0.21
CA LEU A 111 5.55 76.95 0.55
C LEU A 111 6.29 77.58 -0.64
N LEU A 112 7.01 76.78 -1.43
CA LEU A 112 7.80 77.24 -2.57
C LEU A 112 7.03 77.19 -3.90
N GLY A 113 5.92 76.45 -3.95
CA GLY A 113 5.15 76.20 -5.16
C GLY A 113 5.89 75.31 -6.18
N SER A 114 5.27 75.13 -7.35
CA SER A 114 5.94 74.52 -8.50
C SER A 114 7.09 75.42 -8.94
N HIS A 115 8.31 74.91 -8.85
CA HIS A 115 9.52 75.59 -9.30
C HIS A 115 10.28 74.71 -10.30
N GLN A 116 11.12 75.36 -11.11
CA GLN A 116 11.98 74.70 -12.09
C GLN A 116 13.44 74.89 -11.68
N HIS A 117 14.24 73.86 -11.93
CA HIS A 117 15.69 73.92 -11.81
C HIS A 117 16.31 73.92 -13.21
N LYS A 118 17.41 74.65 -13.38
CA LYS A 118 18.24 74.47 -14.57
C LYS A 118 18.97 73.14 -14.47
N THR A 119 19.42 72.61 -15.61
CA THR A 119 20.18 71.35 -15.64
C THR A 119 21.48 71.48 -14.83
N GLU A 120 22.08 72.67 -14.86
CA GLU A 120 23.28 73.02 -14.10
C GLU A 120 23.10 72.95 -12.57
N ASP A 121 21.87 72.95 -12.07
CA ASP A 121 21.59 72.85 -10.63
C ASP A 121 21.69 71.40 -10.11
N ILE A 122 21.79 70.41 -11.01
CA ILE A 122 21.81 68.98 -10.67
C ILE A 122 23.25 68.48 -10.63
N ILE A 123 23.87 68.51 -9.44
CA ILE A 123 25.22 68.01 -9.20
C ILE A 123 25.32 66.52 -9.59
N GLY A 124 26.34 66.18 -10.37
CA GLY A 124 26.61 64.80 -10.81
C GLY A 124 25.80 64.35 -12.03
N LEU A 125 24.88 65.17 -12.56
CA LEU A 125 24.16 64.84 -13.79
C LEU A 125 25.11 64.74 -14.99
N ASP A 126 26.11 65.61 -15.07
CA ASP A 126 27.09 65.59 -16.15
C ASP A 126 28.07 64.41 -16.02
N GLU A 127 28.49 64.05 -14.79
CA GLU A 127 29.26 62.83 -14.55
C GLU A 127 28.45 61.56 -14.81
N PHE A 128 27.16 61.55 -14.47
CA PHE A 128 26.26 60.44 -14.79
C PHE A 128 26.04 60.31 -16.30
N ARG A 129 25.87 61.43 -17.01
CA ARG A 129 25.81 61.46 -18.48
C ARG A 129 27.12 61.00 -19.11
N ALA A 130 28.27 61.34 -18.51
CA ALA A 130 29.57 60.85 -18.95
C ALA A 130 29.73 59.34 -18.73
N LYS A 131 29.26 58.79 -17.60
CA LYS A 131 29.20 57.34 -17.34
C LYS A 131 28.25 56.59 -18.28
N LEU A 132 27.20 57.24 -18.76
CA LEU A 132 26.33 56.69 -19.82
C LEU A 132 27.00 56.69 -21.19
N ASN A 133 28.00 57.55 -21.43
CA ASN A 133 28.73 57.67 -22.69
C ASN A 133 30.02 56.82 -22.74
N GLU A 134 30.32 56.01 -21.72
CA GLU A 134 31.24 54.87 -21.88
C GLU A 134 30.56 53.80 -22.75
N ASP A 135 31.25 53.41 -23.82
CA ASP A 135 30.88 52.50 -24.91
C ASP A 135 29.49 51.82 -24.85
N LEU A 136 28.47 52.50 -25.42
CA LEU A 136 27.09 52.00 -25.56
C LEU A 136 26.97 50.73 -26.44
N THR A 137 28.04 50.24 -27.07
CA THR A 137 28.02 48.95 -27.77
C THR A 137 27.82 47.77 -26.82
N ALA A 138 28.02 47.94 -25.51
CA ALA A 138 27.80 46.89 -24.50
C ALA A 138 26.34 46.79 -23.99
N TYR A 139 25.56 47.88 -24.05
CA TYR A 139 24.18 47.90 -23.55
C TYR A 139 23.28 48.67 -24.52
N GLY A 140 22.68 47.94 -25.45
CA GLY A 140 21.72 48.48 -26.41
C GLY A 140 20.61 49.28 -25.73
N ARG A 141 20.66 50.61 -25.87
CA ARG A 141 19.52 51.50 -25.62
C ARG A 141 19.01 51.99 -26.95
N LEU A 142 17.79 51.59 -27.28
CA LEU A 142 17.09 52.04 -28.47
C LEU A 142 16.65 53.50 -28.28
N LYS A 143 16.82 54.29 -29.34
CA LYS A 143 16.54 55.74 -29.40
C LYS A 143 15.03 56.08 -29.40
N GLN A 144 14.16 55.07 -29.35
CA GLN A 144 12.69 55.13 -29.39
C GLN A 144 12.09 53.84 -28.79
N ALA A 145 10.75 53.74 -28.69
CA ALA A 145 10.05 52.53 -28.23
C ALA A 145 10.63 51.27 -28.91
N ASN A 146 10.83 50.21 -28.12
CA ASN A 146 11.33 48.94 -28.64
C ASN A 146 10.21 48.25 -29.45
N GLU A 147 10.02 48.70 -30.68
CA GLU A 147 9.40 47.88 -31.71
C GLU A 147 10.36 46.70 -31.93
N TRP A 148 9.98 45.54 -31.42
CA TRP A 148 10.72 44.29 -31.63
C TRP A 148 11.03 44.18 -33.11
N GLN A 149 12.31 44.34 -33.45
CA GLN A 149 12.76 44.18 -34.83
C GLN A 149 12.67 42.70 -35.22
N ASN A 150 12.72 42.39 -36.52
CA ASN A 150 12.70 41.00 -37.01
C ASN A 150 13.81 40.12 -36.42
N TYR A 151 14.87 40.71 -35.85
CA TYR A 151 15.98 40.00 -35.22
C TYR A 151 16.43 40.70 -33.93
N ASN A 152 16.33 40.01 -32.80
CA ASN A 152 16.79 40.50 -31.49
C ASN A 152 17.83 39.52 -30.91
N LYS A 153 19.00 40.03 -30.49
CA LYS A 153 20.08 39.24 -29.88
C LYS A 153 20.24 39.61 -28.41
N PHE A 154 19.98 38.66 -27.52
CA PHE A 154 20.20 38.81 -26.08
C PHE A 154 21.48 38.07 -25.68
N THR A 155 22.45 38.78 -25.09
CA THR A 155 23.74 38.22 -24.63
C THR A 155 23.75 37.89 -23.13
N SER A 156 22.61 38.07 -22.46
CA SER A 156 22.43 37.88 -21.01
C SER A 156 21.08 37.21 -20.73
N LYS A 157 20.83 36.83 -19.47
CA LYS A 157 19.60 36.17 -19.04
C LYS A 157 18.37 37.01 -19.38
N VAL A 158 17.39 36.41 -20.07
CA VAL A 158 16.07 36.99 -20.33
C VAL A 158 15.07 36.44 -19.31
N THR A 159 14.30 37.30 -18.65
CA THR A 159 13.22 36.92 -17.72
C THR A 159 11.93 37.60 -18.15
N MET A 160 10.84 36.85 -18.29
CA MET A 160 9.50 37.37 -18.60
C MET A 160 8.61 37.23 -17.36
N SER A 161 8.01 38.33 -16.90
CA SER A 161 7.15 38.37 -15.72
C SER A 161 5.66 38.15 -16.01
N GLY A 162 5.27 38.15 -17.29
CA GLY A 162 3.92 37.84 -17.76
C GLY A 162 3.86 36.58 -18.64
N GLY A 163 2.68 36.27 -19.17
CA GLY A 163 2.50 35.19 -20.16
C GLY A 163 3.12 35.53 -21.51
N LEU A 164 3.60 34.51 -22.22
CA LEU A 164 3.97 34.59 -23.64
C LEU A 164 2.85 33.96 -24.47
N GLU A 165 2.12 34.78 -25.23
CA GLU A 165 1.06 34.34 -26.13
C GLU A 165 1.56 34.30 -27.58
N LEU A 166 1.33 33.19 -28.28
CA LEU A 166 1.57 33.06 -29.71
C LEU A 166 0.22 33.13 -30.44
N LEU A 167 0.02 34.15 -31.26
CA LEU A 167 -1.23 34.35 -31.99
C LEU A 167 -1.17 33.69 -33.38
N GLY A 168 -2.28 33.06 -33.80
CA GLY A 168 -2.45 32.48 -35.14
C GLY A 168 -1.47 31.33 -35.45
N ASN A 169 -0.89 31.33 -36.64
CA ASN A 169 0.05 30.29 -37.12
C ASN A 169 1.51 30.54 -36.70
N SER A 170 1.72 31.24 -35.59
CA SER A 170 3.05 31.58 -35.10
C SER A 170 3.73 30.37 -34.43
N SER A 171 5.05 30.25 -34.57
CA SER A 171 5.85 29.19 -33.93
C SER A 171 6.95 29.77 -33.06
N LEU A 172 7.16 29.20 -31.87
CA LEU A 172 8.31 29.50 -31.02
C LEU A 172 9.36 28.40 -31.18
N ASN A 173 10.53 28.75 -31.70
CA ASN A 173 11.66 27.83 -31.84
C ASN A 173 12.84 28.34 -30.99
N LEU A 174 13.34 27.48 -30.10
CA LEU A 174 14.63 27.67 -29.44
C LEU A 174 15.66 26.83 -30.20
N THR A 175 16.66 27.49 -30.79
CA THR A 175 17.76 26.84 -31.50
C THR A 175 19.07 27.00 -30.75
N HIS A 176 19.82 25.92 -30.59
CA HIS A 176 21.18 25.92 -30.05
C HIS A 176 22.11 25.24 -31.06
N ASN A 177 23.18 25.93 -31.47
CA ASN A 177 24.12 25.45 -32.49
C ASN A 177 23.42 24.97 -33.79
N ASN A 178 22.50 25.79 -34.32
CA ASN A 178 21.70 25.51 -35.52
C ASN A 178 20.81 24.25 -35.45
N LYS A 179 20.61 23.68 -34.25
CA LYS A 179 19.63 22.61 -34.01
C LYS A 179 18.49 23.14 -33.16
N VAL A 180 17.26 22.82 -33.55
CA VAL A 180 16.06 23.11 -32.75
C VAL A 180 16.09 22.23 -31.50
N VAL A 181 16.16 22.86 -30.33
CA VAL A 181 16.14 22.20 -29.01
C VAL A 181 14.76 22.24 -28.36
N ILE A 182 13.96 23.26 -28.66
CA ILE A 182 12.53 23.33 -28.29
C ILE A 182 11.77 23.90 -29.49
N SER A 183 10.67 23.26 -29.86
CA SER A 183 9.69 23.82 -30.81
C SER A 183 8.32 23.72 -30.17
N LEU A 184 7.55 24.81 -30.26
CA LEU A 184 6.13 24.87 -29.93
C LEU A 184 5.39 25.45 -31.14
N SER A 185 4.48 24.65 -31.69
CA SER A 185 3.66 25.00 -32.84
C SER A 185 2.24 24.45 -32.66
N ALA A 186 1.28 24.94 -33.46
CA ALA A 186 -0.07 24.40 -33.52
C ALA A 186 -0.11 22.90 -33.89
N SER A 187 0.96 22.36 -34.49
CA SER A 187 1.09 20.98 -34.93
C SER A 187 1.90 20.06 -34.00
N GLY A 188 2.48 20.56 -32.90
CA GLY A 188 3.23 19.73 -31.94
C GLY A 188 4.33 20.44 -31.15
N SER A 189 4.93 19.71 -30.21
CA SER A 189 6.01 20.16 -29.31
C SER A 189 7.20 19.20 -29.24
N LEU A 190 8.42 19.73 -29.11
CA LEU A 190 9.68 18.98 -28.92
C LEU A 190 10.24 19.09 -27.48
N LEU A 191 9.45 19.58 -26.52
CA LEU A 191 9.88 19.68 -25.12
C LEU A 191 10.25 18.29 -24.57
N LYS A 192 11.51 18.14 -24.13
CA LYS A 192 12.01 16.93 -23.46
C LYS A 192 12.27 17.24 -21.99
N GLY A 193 11.47 16.65 -21.10
CA GLY A 193 11.54 16.80 -19.64
C GLY A 193 10.14 16.85 -19.01
N PRO A 194 10.00 16.64 -17.68
CA PRO A 194 8.72 16.40 -17.04
C PRO A 194 7.89 17.67 -17.03
N LEU A 195 7.14 17.87 -18.11
CA LEU A 195 6.16 18.93 -18.23
C LEU A 195 4.98 18.52 -17.35
N LYS A 196 4.67 19.33 -16.33
CA LYS A 196 3.40 19.23 -15.63
C LYS A 196 2.43 20.22 -16.26
N VAL A 197 1.32 19.74 -16.83
CA VAL A 197 0.20 20.58 -17.26
C VAL A 197 -0.90 20.36 -16.23
N ASP A 198 -1.36 21.44 -15.58
CA ASP A 198 -2.40 21.40 -14.53
C ASP A 198 -2.11 20.44 -13.35
N GLY A 199 -0.83 20.18 -13.07
CA GLY A 199 -0.39 19.27 -12.01
C GLY A 199 -0.15 17.83 -12.47
N ASP A 200 -0.61 17.47 -13.66
CA ASP A 200 -0.45 16.13 -14.25
C ASP A 200 0.80 16.03 -15.11
N LEU A 201 1.54 14.94 -14.94
CA LEU A 201 2.77 14.64 -15.67
C LEU A 201 2.46 14.31 -17.14
N VAL A 202 3.01 15.09 -18.05
CA VAL A 202 2.99 14.83 -19.50
C VAL A 202 4.27 14.08 -19.86
N TYR A 203 4.14 12.79 -20.14
CA TYR A 203 5.25 11.92 -20.55
C TYR A 203 5.53 12.07 -22.04
N ALA A 204 6.81 11.98 -22.42
CA ALA A 204 7.17 11.90 -23.83
C ALA A 204 6.70 10.55 -24.40
N LYS A 205 6.27 10.53 -25.67
CA LYS A 205 5.80 9.30 -26.34
C LYS A 205 6.77 8.12 -26.19
N THR A 206 8.08 8.40 -26.21
CA THR A 206 9.13 7.37 -26.02
C THR A 206 9.12 6.72 -24.63
N GLU A 207 8.74 7.46 -23.59
CA GLU A 207 8.65 6.94 -22.22
C GLU A 207 7.41 6.05 -22.06
N VAL A 208 6.28 6.46 -22.67
CA VAL A 208 5.06 5.64 -22.74
C VAL A 208 5.31 4.35 -23.52
N ASP A 209 6.00 4.45 -24.67
CA ASP A 209 6.32 3.29 -25.50
C ASP A 209 7.24 2.30 -24.74
N ALA A 210 8.21 2.78 -23.94
CA ALA A 210 9.08 1.93 -23.13
C ALA A 210 8.32 1.24 -21.98
N PHE A 211 7.48 1.98 -21.27
CA PHE A 211 6.62 1.43 -20.21
C PHE A 211 5.66 0.37 -20.74
N GLN A 212 5.08 0.61 -21.92
CA GLN A 212 4.21 -0.37 -22.58
C GLN A 212 4.98 -1.65 -22.93
N GLN A 213 6.23 -1.56 -23.38
CA GLN A 213 7.05 -2.74 -23.66
C GLN A 213 7.35 -3.58 -22.41
N GLU A 214 7.62 -2.95 -21.27
CA GLU A 214 7.84 -3.64 -19.99
C GLU A 214 6.58 -4.42 -19.56
N ILE A 215 5.41 -3.79 -19.60
CA ILE A 215 4.13 -4.45 -19.31
C ILE A 215 3.91 -5.65 -20.23
N TRP A 216 4.18 -5.50 -21.54
CA TRP A 216 4.00 -6.59 -22.49
C TRP A 216 4.97 -7.75 -22.25
N ALA A 217 6.20 -7.47 -21.81
CA ALA A 217 7.16 -8.49 -21.44
C ALA A 217 6.71 -9.29 -20.19
N GLU A 218 6.21 -8.61 -19.17
CA GLU A 218 5.66 -9.25 -17.96
C GLU A 218 4.42 -10.09 -18.27
N MET A 219 3.48 -9.57 -19.07
CA MET A 219 2.31 -10.33 -19.51
C MET A 219 2.69 -11.58 -20.30
N ARG A 220 3.77 -11.53 -21.08
CA ARG A 220 4.29 -12.69 -21.82
C ARG A 220 4.86 -13.74 -20.87
N LEU A 221 5.54 -13.33 -19.80
CA LEU A 221 6.04 -14.24 -18.76
C LEU A 221 4.88 -14.88 -17.99
N LEU A 222 3.89 -14.08 -17.57
CA LEU A 222 2.66 -14.57 -16.93
C LEU A 222 1.94 -15.61 -17.78
N ARG A 223 1.80 -15.35 -19.09
CA ARG A 223 1.24 -16.31 -20.05
C ARG A 223 2.06 -17.60 -20.05
N LYS A 224 3.40 -17.53 -20.14
CA LYS A 224 4.25 -18.73 -20.14
C LYS A 224 4.14 -19.56 -18.85
N CYS A 225 3.92 -18.92 -17.71
CA CYS A 225 3.81 -19.59 -16.42
C CYS A 225 2.43 -20.26 -16.21
N ILE A 226 1.34 -19.62 -16.65
CA ILE A 226 -0.02 -20.12 -16.44
C ILE A 226 -0.36 -21.24 -17.43
N PHE A 227 0.08 -21.13 -18.69
CA PHE A 227 -0.32 -22.08 -19.75
C PHE A 227 0.52 -23.37 -19.80
N ASN A 228 1.56 -23.51 -18.97
CA ASN A 228 2.39 -24.71 -18.91
C ASN A 228 2.03 -25.68 -17.77
N ILE A 229 1.11 -25.31 -16.88
CA ILE A 229 0.66 -26.16 -15.77
C ILE A 229 -0.72 -26.70 -16.12
N PRO A 230 -0.91 -28.04 -16.22
CA PRO A 230 -2.22 -28.58 -16.51
C PRO A 230 -3.15 -28.40 -15.32
N ILE A 231 -4.42 -28.13 -15.63
CA ILE A 231 -5.51 -28.33 -14.68
C ILE A 231 -5.78 -29.83 -14.60
N GLU A 232 -5.67 -30.41 -13.40
CA GLU A 232 -5.91 -31.84 -13.16
C GLU A 232 -7.30 -32.08 -12.57
N ILE A 233 -8.11 -32.91 -13.24
CA ILE A 233 -9.47 -33.26 -12.81
C ILE A 233 -9.57 -34.78 -12.66
N LYS A 234 -9.83 -35.25 -11.44
CA LYS A 234 -10.01 -36.67 -11.11
C LYS A 234 -11.49 -37.02 -11.05
N ILE A 235 -11.87 -38.04 -11.82
CA ILE A 235 -13.23 -38.54 -11.93
C ILE A 235 -13.25 -39.96 -11.37
N LEU A 236 -13.91 -40.11 -10.23
CA LEU A 236 -13.90 -41.34 -9.41
C LEU A 236 -15.28 -41.99 -9.31
N GLU A 237 -16.34 -41.24 -9.64
CA GLU A 237 -17.70 -41.74 -9.54
C GLU A 237 -18.04 -42.64 -10.74
N SER A 238 -18.65 -43.78 -10.43
CA SER A 238 -19.12 -44.71 -11.43
C SER A 238 -20.34 -44.18 -12.20
N GLY A 239 -20.40 -44.42 -13.50
CA GLY A 239 -21.54 -44.01 -14.33
C GLY A 239 -21.14 -43.05 -15.44
N LYS A 240 -22.13 -42.52 -16.15
CA LYS A 240 -21.92 -41.59 -17.28
C LYS A 240 -21.73 -40.17 -16.76
N ILE A 241 -20.60 -39.56 -17.12
CA ILE A 241 -20.18 -38.23 -16.67
C ILE A 241 -19.86 -37.37 -17.91
N SER A 242 -20.35 -36.13 -17.92
CA SER A 242 -20.11 -35.15 -18.98
C SER A 242 -18.74 -34.50 -18.85
N TRP A 243 -18.18 -34.02 -19.96
CA TRP A 243 -16.93 -33.25 -19.95
C TRP A 243 -17.02 -31.98 -19.09
N PRO A 244 -15.91 -31.55 -18.46
CA PRO A 244 -15.86 -30.28 -17.74
C PRO A 244 -16.18 -29.09 -18.65
N ASN A 245 -16.96 -28.15 -18.13
CA ASN A 245 -17.30 -26.90 -18.84
C ASN A 245 -16.05 -26.00 -18.97
N GLY A 246 -15.94 -25.27 -20.08
CA GLY A 246 -14.90 -24.25 -20.28
C GLY A 246 -13.59 -24.74 -20.91
N VAL A 247 -13.52 -26.01 -21.32
CA VAL A 247 -12.38 -26.54 -22.09
C VAL A 247 -12.56 -26.14 -23.56
N THR A 248 -11.65 -25.33 -24.10
CA THR A 248 -11.68 -24.86 -25.50
C THR A 248 -11.22 -25.96 -26.46
N ASP A 249 -11.62 -25.87 -27.73
CA ASP A 249 -11.34 -26.87 -28.78
C ASP A 249 -9.86 -27.16 -29.00
N ASP A 250 -9.03 -26.13 -28.84
CA ASP A 250 -7.59 -26.14 -29.01
C ASP A 250 -6.84 -26.61 -27.75
N ALA A 251 -7.52 -26.72 -26.61
CA ALA A 251 -6.92 -27.20 -25.38
C ALA A 251 -6.38 -28.62 -25.57
N VAL A 252 -5.16 -28.84 -25.11
CA VAL A 252 -4.53 -30.16 -25.07
C VAL A 252 -5.04 -30.88 -23.83
N VAL A 253 -5.51 -32.12 -23.99
CA VAL A 253 -6.06 -32.95 -22.93
C VAL A 253 -5.32 -34.29 -22.90
N GLN A 254 -4.66 -34.57 -21.79
CA GLN A 254 -4.15 -35.91 -21.50
C GLN A 254 -5.14 -36.65 -20.60
N VAL A 255 -5.67 -37.75 -21.11
CA VAL A 255 -6.59 -38.64 -20.42
C VAL A 255 -5.82 -39.83 -19.91
N TRP A 256 -5.94 -40.09 -18.62
CA TRP A 256 -5.54 -41.35 -17.99
C TRP A 256 -6.81 -42.07 -17.58
N ALA A 257 -7.02 -43.27 -18.10
CA ALA A 257 -8.19 -44.08 -17.82
C ALA A 257 -7.77 -45.41 -17.22
N TRP A 258 -8.42 -45.81 -16.13
CA TRP A 258 -8.21 -47.10 -15.49
C TRP A 258 -9.47 -47.95 -15.55
N GLY A 259 -9.35 -49.17 -16.04
CA GLY A 259 -10.41 -50.17 -15.95
C GLY A 259 -10.63 -50.62 -14.50
N ALA A 260 -11.78 -51.18 -14.19
CA ALA A 260 -12.07 -51.64 -12.83
C ALA A 260 -11.34 -52.95 -12.50
N GLY A 261 -11.16 -53.28 -11.23
CA GLY A 261 -10.52 -54.53 -10.82
C GLY A 261 -11.47 -55.72 -10.88
N GLY A 262 -10.94 -56.92 -11.09
CA GLY A 262 -11.72 -58.16 -11.01
C GLY A 262 -12.04 -58.56 -9.57
N GLY A 263 -13.16 -59.23 -9.35
CA GLY A 263 -13.50 -59.82 -8.06
C GLY A 263 -12.67 -61.10 -7.78
N GLY A 264 -12.34 -61.35 -6.52
CA GLY A 264 -11.67 -62.59 -6.09
C GLY A 264 -12.63 -63.75 -5.82
N ASP A 265 -12.17 -65.00 -5.79
CA ASP A 265 -13.01 -66.16 -5.48
C ASP A 265 -12.96 -66.50 -3.98
N LYS A 266 -14.14 -66.60 -3.33
CA LYS A 266 -14.28 -66.95 -1.91
C LYS A 266 -14.02 -68.41 -1.59
N THR A 267 -14.24 -69.32 -2.55
CA THR A 267 -14.18 -70.77 -2.31
C THR A 267 -12.77 -71.33 -2.46
N SER A 268 -12.06 -70.80 -3.43
CA SER A 268 -10.79 -71.36 -3.90
C SER A 268 -9.60 -70.43 -3.59
N GLY A 269 -9.88 -69.23 -3.05
CA GLY A 269 -8.87 -68.34 -2.50
C GLY A 269 -7.99 -67.69 -3.57
N TYR A 270 -8.54 -67.40 -4.75
CA TYR A 270 -7.84 -66.64 -5.79
C TYR A 270 -8.17 -65.15 -5.68
N GLY A 271 -7.15 -64.30 -5.89
CA GLY A 271 -7.34 -62.87 -6.08
C GLY A 271 -7.74 -62.52 -7.52
N GLY A 272 -8.57 -61.49 -7.68
CA GLY A 272 -8.85 -60.89 -8.97
C GLY A 272 -7.66 -60.09 -9.50
N GLY A 273 -7.53 -60.01 -10.82
CA GLY A 273 -6.55 -59.16 -11.48
C GLY A 273 -6.90 -57.68 -11.38
N GLY A 274 -5.90 -56.82 -11.42
CA GLY A 274 -6.10 -55.39 -11.54
C GLY A 274 -6.55 -54.98 -12.95
N GLY A 275 -7.26 -53.85 -13.04
CA GLY A 275 -7.63 -53.22 -14.29
C GLY A 275 -6.45 -52.56 -14.99
N GLU A 276 -6.57 -52.39 -16.30
CA GLU A 276 -5.57 -51.74 -17.14
C GLU A 276 -5.54 -50.22 -16.91
N CYS A 277 -4.40 -49.57 -17.22
CA CYS A 277 -4.31 -48.13 -17.43
C CYS A 277 -4.01 -47.79 -18.89
N VAL A 278 -4.77 -46.84 -19.45
CA VAL A 278 -4.54 -46.27 -20.78
C VAL A 278 -4.33 -44.78 -20.66
N ILE A 279 -3.22 -44.29 -21.24
CA ILE A 279 -2.89 -42.88 -21.29
C ILE A 279 -2.90 -42.42 -22.75
N ARG A 280 -3.60 -41.31 -23.02
CA ARG A 280 -3.68 -40.68 -24.34
C ARG A 280 -3.67 -39.17 -24.21
N THR A 281 -2.96 -38.50 -25.12
CA THR A 281 -3.01 -37.05 -25.26
C THR A 281 -3.67 -36.69 -26.59
N LEU A 282 -4.71 -35.87 -26.53
CA LEU A 282 -5.54 -35.44 -27.66
C LEU A 282 -5.94 -33.97 -27.45
N THR A 283 -6.34 -33.27 -28.49
CA THR A 283 -6.98 -31.95 -28.40
C THR A 283 -8.48 -32.11 -28.07
N ARG A 284 -9.09 -31.14 -27.39
CA ARG A 284 -10.52 -31.20 -27.03
C ARG A 284 -11.43 -31.40 -28.24
N LYS A 285 -11.07 -30.83 -29.39
CA LYS A 285 -11.78 -30.99 -30.67
C LYS A 285 -11.89 -32.44 -31.13
N GLU A 286 -10.90 -33.29 -30.82
CA GLU A 286 -10.90 -34.70 -31.21
C GLU A 286 -11.93 -35.54 -30.44
N PHE A 287 -12.48 -35.01 -29.33
CA PHE A 287 -13.56 -35.66 -28.57
C PHE A 287 -14.97 -35.26 -29.04
N TYR A 288 -15.11 -34.47 -30.10
CA TYR A 288 -16.44 -34.05 -30.57
C TYR A 288 -17.30 -35.23 -31.04
N GLY A 289 -18.54 -35.29 -30.55
CA GLY A 289 -19.45 -36.43 -30.77
C GLY A 289 -19.17 -37.64 -29.87
N HIS A 290 -18.07 -37.60 -29.10
CA HIS A 290 -17.51 -38.62 -28.22
C HIS A 290 -17.35 -38.04 -26.81
N GLU A 291 -18.46 -37.63 -26.20
CA GLU A 291 -18.42 -36.78 -24.99
C GLU A 291 -18.69 -37.52 -23.67
N ASP A 292 -18.91 -38.82 -23.73
CA ASP A 292 -19.29 -39.60 -22.55
C ASP A 292 -18.06 -40.20 -21.88
N ILE A 293 -17.89 -39.93 -20.58
CA ILE A 293 -16.97 -40.66 -19.71
C ILE A 293 -17.80 -41.69 -18.94
N VAL A 294 -17.44 -42.97 -19.03
CA VAL A 294 -18.11 -44.06 -18.33
C VAL A 294 -17.07 -44.81 -17.52
N ILE A 295 -17.16 -44.73 -16.19
CA ILE A 295 -16.25 -45.44 -15.29
C ILE A 295 -16.75 -46.88 -15.07
N GLY A 296 -15.85 -47.85 -15.26
CA GLY A 296 -16.12 -49.26 -15.05
C GLY A 296 -16.35 -49.60 -13.59
N LYS A 297 -17.31 -50.51 -13.33
CA LYS A 297 -17.60 -51.02 -11.98
C LYS A 297 -16.70 -52.18 -11.60
N GLY A 298 -16.26 -52.22 -10.35
CA GLY A 298 -15.50 -53.34 -9.80
C GLY A 298 -16.25 -54.66 -9.91
N GLY A 299 -15.52 -55.74 -10.18
CA GLY A 299 -16.08 -57.08 -10.27
C GLY A 299 -16.71 -57.52 -8.95
N HIS A 300 -17.99 -57.88 -8.96
CA HIS A 300 -18.76 -58.16 -7.74
C HIS A 300 -18.87 -59.66 -7.42
N ILE A 301 -18.95 -60.00 -6.13
CA ILE A 301 -19.18 -61.36 -5.62
C ILE A 301 -20.52 -61.40 -4.88
N GLU A 302 -21.56 -61.89 -5.55
CA GLU A 302 -22.92 -61.94 -4.99
C GLU A 302 -23.12 -63.09 -3.97
N ASN A 303 -22.42 -64.24 -4.08
CA ASN A 303 -22.57 -65.40 -3.16
C ASN A 303 -21.39 -66.38 -3.24
N VAL A 304 -21.19 -67.20 -2.19
CA VAL A 304 -20.05 -68.14 -2.04
C VAL A 304 -19.97 -69.18 -3.17
N ASN A 305 -21.08 -69.52 -3.85
CA ASN A 305 -21.13 -70.58 -4.86
C ASN A 305 -21.26 -70.08 -6.33
N LYS A 306 -21.15 -68.78 -6.59
CA LYS A 306 -21.17 -68.23 -7.96
C LYS A 306 -19.79 -67.70 -8.32
N ASN A 307 -19.38 -67.91 -9.59
CA ASN A 307 -18.12 -67.40 -10.10
C ASN A 307 -18.06 -65.88 -9.92
N PRO A 308 -16.95 -65.33 -9.39
CA PRO A 308 -16.77 -63.89 -9.29
C PRO A 308 -16.82 -63.24 -10.70
N ARG A 309 -17.15 -61.95 -10.78
CA ARG A 309 -17.26 -61.21 -12.05
C ARG A 309 -15.99 -60.43 -12.38
N ASP A 310 -15.71 -60.31 -13.67
CA ASP A 310 -14.68 -59.40 -14.20
C ASP A 310 -15.01 -57.95 -13.82
N GLY A 311 -13.97 -57.12 -13.73
CA GLY A 311 -14.14 -55.67 -13.66
C GLY A 311 -14.74 -55.13 -14.95
N GLY A 312 -15.56 -54.09 -14.84
CA GLY A 312 -16.06 -53.34 -15.98
C GLY A 312 -14.99 -52.48 -16.63
N ASN A 313 -15.13 -52.25 -17.94
CA ASN A 313 -14.25 -51.35 -18.69
C ASN A 313 -14.58 -49.89 -18.37
N THR A 314 -13.55 -49.06 -18.34
CA THR A 314 -13.69 -47.59 -18.29
C THR A 314 -13.50 -47.04 -19.68
N THR A 315 -14.47 -46.27 -20.17
CA THR A 315 -14.41 -45.69 -21.52
C THR A 315 -14.49 -44.17 -21.49
N VAL A 316 -13.65 -43.50 -22.26
CA VAL A 316 -13.73 -42.05 -22.49
C VAL A 316 -14.04 -41.82 -23.96
N GLY A 317 -15.08 -41.04 -24.20
CA GLY A 317 -15.55 -40.62 -25.51
C GLY A 317 -16.14 -41.73 -26.37
N LYS A 318 -17.19 -42.38 -25.88
CA LYS A 318 -17.90 -43.46 -26.60
C LYS A 318 -16.93 -44.48 -27.23
N GLN A 319 -16.08 -45.06 -26.37
CA GLN A 319 -15.04 -46.05 -26.75
C GLN A 319 -13.83 -45.51 -27.53
N LEU A 320 -13.64 -44.19 -27.63
CA LEU A 320 -12.41 -43.61 -28.20
C LEU A 320 -11.17 -44.03 -27.38
N ILE A 321 -11.31 -44.07 -26.06
CA ILE A 321 -10.34 -44.64 -25.13
C ILE A 321 -11.07 -45.71 -24.31
N VAL A 322 -10.51 -46.90 -24.23
CA VAL A 322 -11.04 -48.01 -23.43
C VAL A 322 -9.91 -48.55 -22.58
N ALA A 323 -10.07 -48.52 -21.27
CA ALA A 323 -9.21 -49.22 -20.33
C ALA A 323 -9.95 -50.45 -19.81
N GLU A 324 -9.39 -51.63 -20.04
CA GLU A 324 -10.06 -52.89 -19.74
C GLU A 324 -10.09 -53.22 -18.26
N GLY A 325 -11.21 -53.80 -17.83
CA GLY A 325 -11.34 -54.32 -16.48
C GLY A 325 -10.48 -55.57 -16.24
N GLY A 326 -10.04 -55.71 -14.99
CA GLY A 326 -9.27 -56.85 -14.52
C GLY A 326 -10.10 -58.13 -14.52
N LYS A 327 -9.45 -59.24 -14.85
CA LYS A 327 -10.10 -60.54 -14.91
C LYS A 327 -10.36 -61.14 -13.54
N THR A 328 -11.47 -61.82 -13.43
CA THR A 328 -11.86 -62.56 -12.25
C THR A 328 -11.21 -63.92 -12.19
N ALA A 329 -11.13 -64.48 -10.99
CA ALA A 329 -10.56 -65.79 -10.79
C ALA A 329 -11.60 -66.89 -10.96
N THR A 330 -11.38 -67.80 -11.90
CA THR A 330 -12.18 -69.04 -12.02
C THR A 330 -11.28 -70.25 -11.84
N ASN A 331 -11.84 -71.30 -11.22
CA ASN A 331 -11.14 -72.52 -10.81
C ASN A 331 -10.57 -73.38 -11.98
N ALA A 332 -10.66 -72.91 -13.24
CA ALA A 332 -10.46 -73.71 -14.44
C ALA A 332 -9.21 -73.35 -15.29
N GLY A 333 -8.35 -72.41 -14.88
CA GLY A 333 -7.23 -71.97 -15.74
C GLY A 333 -5.86 -71.83 -15.10
N CYS A 334 -5.74 -71.79 -13.78
CA CYS A 334 -4.49 -71.53 -13.08
C CYS A 334 -4.13 -72.72 -12.19
N GLY A 335 -3.14 -73.51 -12.59
CA GLY A 335 -2.58 -74.57 -11.74
C GLY A 335 -2.13 -74.01 -10.38
N ARG A 336 -2.05 -74.86 -9.35
CA ARG A 336 -1.60 -74.47 -8.00
C ARG A 336 -0.24 -73.76 -8.09
N GLY A 337 -0.24 -72.43 -7.93
CA GLY A 337 0.94 -71.57 -8.06
C GLY A 337 0.98 -70.62 -9.27
N GLY A 338 0.00 -70.67 -10.18
CA GLY A 338 -0.12 -69.75 -11.31
C GLY A 338 -0.94 -68.49 -10.98
N GLY A 339 -0.42 -67.30 -11.34
CA GLY A 339 -1.15 -66.04 -11.23
C GLY A 339 -2.12 -65.82 -12.41
N ILE A 340 -3.20 -65.08 -12.17
CA ILE A 340 -4.16 -64.67 -13.20
C ILE A 340 -3.68 -63.36 -13.81
N THR A 341 -3.61 -63.26 -15.13
CA THR A 341 -3.22 -62.02 -15.82
C THR A 341 -4.21 -60.90 -15.51
N GLY A 342 -3.70 -59.69 -15.21
CA GLY A 342 -4.56 -58.50 -15.16
C GLY A 342 -5.15 -58.18 -16.54
N GLY A 343 -5.93 -57.09 -16.63
CA GLY A 343 -6.48 -56.65 -17.93
C GLY A 343 -5.39 -56.53 -19.00
N GLN A 344 -5.66 -57.04 -20.20
CA GLN A 344 -4.79 -56.96 -21.37
C GLN A 344 -5.55 -56.18 -22.46
N GLY A 345 -5.33 -54.87 -22.54
CA GLY A 345 -6.13 -54.01 -23.40
C GLY A 345 -5.99 -54.27 -24.89
N GLU A 346 -7.10 -54.08 -25.60
CA GLU A 346 -7.11 -53.87 -27.05
C GLU A 346 -7.42 -52.41 -27.43
N ASN A 347 -6.65 -51.85 -28.37
CA ASN A 347 -7.02 -50.59 -29.03
C ASN A 347 -8.18 -50.85 -30.01
N VAL A 348 -9.40 -50.44 -29.67
CA VAL A 348 -10.58 -50.67 -30.53
C VAL A 348 -10.60 -49.77 -31.79
N ASN A 349 -9.70 -48.78 -31.90
CA ASN A 349 -9.54 -47.97 -33.11
C ASN A 349 -8.06 -47.88 -33.52
N LYS A 350 -7.62 -48.80 -34.40
CA LYS A 350 -6.27 -48.84 -35.02
C LYS A 350 -5.95 -47.65 -35.97
N GLY A 351 -6.76 -46.60 -35.99
CA GLY A 351 -6.74 -45.56 -37.03
C GLY A 351 -6.29 -44.15 -36.64
N ILE A 352 -6.07 -43.85 -35.36
CA ILE A 352 -5.65 -42.49 -34.93
C ILE A 352 -4.25 -42.56 -34.33
N SER A 353 -3.26 -42.20 -35.14
CA SER A 353 -1.84 -42.24 -34.81
C SER A 353 -1.43 -41.06 -33.91
N ALA A 354 -1.52 -41.23 -32.59
CA ALA A 354 -0.75 -40.44 -31.61
C ALA A 354 -0.70 -41.13 -30.22
N GLY A 355 0.50 -41.51 -29.77
CA GLY A 355 0.91 -41.65 -28.36
C GLY A 355 0.02 -42.41 -27.36
N SER A 356 -0.30 -43.69 -27.60
CA SER A 356 -0.83 -44.56 -26.52
C SER A 356 0.32 -45.04 -25.70
N SER A 357 0.09 -45.11 -24.40
CA SER A 357 0.73 -46.16 -23.62
C SER A 357 -0.34 -46.99 -22.94
N LEU A 358 -0.32 -48.29 -23.24
CA LEU A 358 -1.17 -49.30 -22.62
C LEU A 358 -0.34 -49.97 -21.53
N TYR A 359 -0.88 -50.04 -20.32
CA TYR A 359 -0.20 -50.65 -19.19
C TYR A 359 -1.13 -51.64 -18.52
N GLY A 360 -0.78 -52.92 -18.67
CA GLY A 360 -1.55 -54.02 -18.08
C GLY A 360 -1.67 -53.92 -16.56
N GLY A 361 -2.79 -54.45 -16.06
CA GLY A 361 -3.01 -54.60 -14.63
C GLY A 361 -2.12 -55.69 -14.01
N GLY A 362 -1.85 -55.55 -12.73
CA GLY A 362 -1.15 -56.55 -11.94
C GLY A 362 -1.99 -57.81 -11.76
N GLY A 363 -1.38 -58.98 -11.93
CA GLY A 363 -2.07 -60.26 -11.82
C GLY A 363 -2.50 -60.65 -10.40
N GLY A 364 -3.64 -61.32 -10.25
CA GLY A 364 -4.08 -61.91 -8.98
C GLY A 364 -3.32 -63.21 -8.67
N SER A 365 -3.07 -63.52 -7.40
CA SER A 365 -2.30 -64.72 -7.02
C SER A 365 -3.04 -65.71 -6.11
N LEU A 366 -2.55 -66.95 -6.13
CA LEU A 366 -2.87 -68.02 -5.18
C LEU A 366 -1.83 -68.09 -4.06
N GLY A 367 -2.28 -68.05 -2.81
CA GLY A 367 -1.45 -68.35 -1.64
C GLY A 367 -0.30 -67.36 -1.36
N ARG A 368 0.56 -67.70 -0.39
CA ARG A 368 1.68 -66.85 0.07
C ARG A 368 2.85 -66.89 -0.94
N GLY A 369 2.83 -66.11 -2.02
CA GLY A 369 3.93 -66.16 -2.99
C GLY A 369 4.18 -64.95 -3.88
N SER A 370 3.18 -64.40 -4.56
CA SER A 370 3.44 -63.37 -5.59
C SER A 370 2.40 -62.25 -5.57
N ARG A 371 2.86 -61.01 -5.71
CA ARG A 371 2.00 -59.81 -5.80
C ARG A 371 1.98 -59.35 -7.24
N GLY A 372 0.79 -59.21 -7.83
CA GLY A 372 0.67 -58.51 -9.10
C GLY A 372 0.77 -57.02 -8.87
N ASN A 373 1.99 -56.48 -8.86
CA ASN A 373 2.20 -55.04 -8.88
C ASN A 373 2.05 -54.55 -10.33
N SER A 374 1.54 -53.34 -10.48
CA SER A 374 1.63 -52.61 -11.75
C SER A 374 2.09 -51.20 -11.43
N VAL A 375 2.90 -50.59 -12.29
CA VAL A 375 3.30 -49.19 -12.08
C VAL A 375 2.10 -48.29 -12.37
N TYR A 376 1.43 -48.54 -13.51
CA TYR A 376 0.37 -47.68 -14.02
C TYR A 376 -1.02 -48.30 -13.87
N GLY A 377 -1.21 -49.59 -14.13
CA GLY A 377 -2.50 -50.29 -13.96
C GLY A 377 -2.84 -50.59 -12.49
N GLY A 378 -4.00 -51.17 -12.24
CA GLY A 378 -4.39 -51.61 -10.90
C GLY A 378 -3.55 -52.79 -10.39
N GLY A 379 -3.32 -52.87 -9.09
CA GLY A 379 -2.66 -54.01 -8.45
C GLY A 379 -3.61 -55.20 -8.26
N GLY A 380 -3.10 -56.42 -8.33
CA GLY A 380 -3.88 -57.65 -8.12
C GLY A 380 -4.15 -57.97 -6.65
N GLY A 381 -5.25 -58.68 -6.37
CA GLY A 381 -5.59 -59.14 -5.02
C GLY A 381 -4.75 -60.34 -4.55
N THR A 382 -4.48 -60.46 -3.25
CA THR A 382 -3.62 -61.53 -2.70
C THR A 382 -4.04 -62.03 -1.31
N TYR A 383 -3.73 -63.29 -0.99
CA TYR A 383 -3.98 -63.90 0.33
C TYR A 383 -2.89 -63.59 1.37
N GLY A 384 -3.25 -63.05 2.53
CA GLY A 384 -2.43 -63.08 3.75
C GLY A 384 -1.04 -62.39 3.68
N ARG A 385 -0.84 -61.48 2.73
CA ARG A 385 0.29 -60.54 2.61
C ARG A 385 -0.25 -59.20 2.08
N SER A 386 0.55 -58.13 2.18
CA SER A 386 0.21 -56.81 1.59
C SER A 386 -0.21 -56.94 0.12
N PRO A 387 -1.21 -56.18 -0.35
CA PRO A 387 -1.83 -56.37 -1.64
C PRO A 387 -0.89 -55.99 -2.79
N GLY A 388 -1.26 -56.35 -4.02
CA GLY A 388 -0.63 -55.81 -5.22
C GLY A 388 -0.64 -54.28 -5.17
N LEU A 389 0.55 -53.71 -5.27
CA LEU A 389 0.73 -52.27 -5.23
C LEU A 389 0.63 -51.68 -6.63
N SER A 390 0.09 -50.48 -6.68
CA SER A 390 0.22 -49.62 -7.83
C SER A 390 0.65 -48.22 -7.40
N GLU A 391 1.48 -47.60 -8.23
CA GLU A 391 1.97 -46.24 -8.03
C GLU A 391 0.90 -45.24 -8.47
N TYR A 392 0.28 -45.48 -9.64
CA TYR A 392 -0.73 -44.59 -10.23
C TYR A 392 -2.15 -45.15 -10.24
N GLY A 393 -2.32 -46.47 -10.14
CA GLY A 393 -3.60 -47.17 -10.12
C GLY A 393 -4.05 -47.58 -8.71
N GLY A 394 -5.18 -48.28 -8.65
CA GLY A 394 -5.77 -48.77 -7.41
C GLY A 394 -4.98 -49.94 -6.83
N ARG A 395 -4.91 -50.05 -5.50
CA ARG A 395 -4.23 -51.16 -4.83
C ARG A 395 -5.16 -52.38 -4.76
N GLY A 396 -4.59 -53.57 -4.87
CA GLY A 396 -5.36 -54.79 -4.65
C GLY A 396 -5.96 -54.86 -3.24
N GLY A 397 -6.93 -55.75 -3.05
CA GLY A 397 -7.48 -56.10 -1.74
C GLY A 397 -6.66 -57.19 -1.04
N GLU A 398 -6.59 -57.11 0.28
CA GLU A 398 -6.16 -58.23 1.14
C GLU A 398 -7.35 -59.14 1.48
N THR A 399 -7.12 -60.19 2.29
CA THR A 399 -8.12 -61.19 2.63
C THR A 399 -9.44 -60.59 3.14
N GLY A 400 -10.52 -60.72 2.36
CA GLY A 400 -11.85 -60.24 2.73
C GLY A 400 -12.08 -58.74 2.48
N GLU A 401 -11.10 -58.05 1.90
CA GLU A 401 -11.17 -56.63 1.59
C GLU A 401 -11.34 -56.39 0.09
N LYS A 402 -12.20 -55.43 -0.26
CA LYS A 402 -12.33 -54.95 -1.64
C LYS A 402 -11.01 -54.34 -2.12
N GLY A 403 -10.82 -54.28 -3.44
CA GLY A 403 -9.75 -53.45 -4.03
C GLY A 403 -9.75 -52.05 -3.41
N LYS A 404 -8.61 -51.64 -2.84
CA LYS A 404 -8.51 -50.38 -2.11
C LYS A 404 -8.29 -49.24 -3.09
N VAL A 405 -9.10 -48.19 -2.93
CA VAL A 405 -9.17 -46.94 -3.73
C VAL A 405 -9.57 -47.13 -5.21
N PRO A 406 -10.23 -46.13 -5.83
CA PRO A 406 -10.53 -46.14 -7.27
C PRO A 406 -9.25 -46.26 -8.11
N GLY A 407 -9.33 -46.88 -9.28
CA GLY A 407 -8.19 -47.16 -10.15
C GLY A 407 -7.94 -48.64 -10.42
N GLY A 408 -8.95 -49.48 -10.21
CA GLY A 408 -8.93 -50.85 -10.74
C GLY A 408 -8.21 -51.91 -9.92
N GLY A 409 -8.06 -51.73 -8.60
CA GLY A 409 -7.45 -52.77 -7.77
C GLY A 409 -8.26 -54.06 -7.72
N GLY A 410 -7.63 -55.22 -7.93
CA GLY A 410 -8.29 -56.52 -7.86
C GLY A 410 -8.65 -56.90 -6.41
N GLY A 411 -9.83 -57.48 -6.20
CA GLY A 411 -10.28 -57.93 -4.87
C GLY A 411 -9.74 -59.32 -4.51
N TYR A 412 -9.69 -59.63 -3.20
CA TYR A 412 -9.38 -60.98 -2.74
C TYR A 412 -10.48 -61.46 -1.79
N VAL A 413 -11.26 -62.48 -2.19
CA VAL A 413 -12.46 -62.95 -1.44
C VAL A 413 -13.48 -61.78 -1.26
N ALA A 414 -13.36 -60.74 -2.08
CA ALA A 414 -14.14 -59.50 -2.06
C ALA A 414 -14.14 -58.84 -3.44
N ASP A 415 -14.98 -57.82 -3.61
CA ASP A 415 -15.17 -57.12 -4.88
C ASP A 415 -13.89 -56.38 -5.34
N GLY A 416 -13.73 -56.23 -6.65
CA GLY A 416 -12.73 -55.33 -7.21
C GLY A 416 -13.05 -53.86 -6.94
N GLY A 417 -12.05 -52.99 -7.03
CA GLY A 417 -12.23 -51.54 -7.00
C GLY A 417 -12.77 -51.01 -8.33
N ASP A 418 -13.56 -49.94 -8.28
CA ASP A 418 -14.03 -49.24 -9.48
C ASP A 418 -12.86 -48.64 -10.28
N GLY A 419 -13.10 -48.38 -11.56
CA GLY A 419 -12.17 -47.66 -12.43
C GLY A 419 -12.01 -46.18 -12.05
N MET A 420 -11.25 -45.43 -12.84
CA MET A 420 -10.99 -44.01 -12.63
C MET A 420 -10.65 -43.33 -13.95
N VAL A 421 -10.89 -42.02 -14.05
CA VAL A 421 -10.29 -41.17 -15.09
C VAL A 421 -9.60 -39.96 -14.45
N LEU A 422 -8.41 -39.61 -14.93
CA LEU A 422 -7.74 -38.35 -14.65
C LEU A 422 -7.56 -37.59 -15.97
N LEU A 423 -8.07 -36.37 -16.00
CA LEU A 423 -7.86 -35.43 -17.11
C LEU A 423 -6.80 -34.42 -16.70
N LYS A 424 -5.80 -34.22 -17.55
CA LYS A 424 -4.85 -33.09 -17.45
C LYS A 424 -5.07 -32.17 -18.63
N ILE A 425 -5.40 -30.91 -18.38
CA ILE A 425 -5.86 -29.97 -19.41
C ILE A 425 -4.92 -28.77 -19.46
N TRP A 426 -4.30 -28.53 -20.62
CA TRP A 426 -3.53 -27.32 -20.93
C TRP A 426 -4.39 -26.42 -21.81
N LEU A 427 -4.70 -25.23 -21.29
CA LEU A 427 -5.55 -24.23 -21.94
C LEU A 427 -4.79 -23.36 -22.95
#